data_AF-A0A1A0TPN7-F1
#
_entry.id   AF-A0A1A0TPN7-F1
#
_cell.length_a   1.000
_cell.length_b   1.000
_cell.length_c   1.000
_cell.angle_alpha   90.00
_cell.angle_beta   90.00
_cell.angle_gamma   90.00
#
_symmetry.space_group_name_H-M   'P 1'
#
loop_
_entity.id
_entity.type
_entity.pdbx_description
1 polymer ?
#
loop_
_entity_poly.entity_id
_entity_poly.type
_entity_poly.pdbx_seq_one_letter_code
_entity_poly.pdbx_strand_id
1 'polypeptide(L)'
;MITAIAHVLAGLLAVAIIAIGIRFLVAPRVAAAGYGVQPDLSQPYAGAYLSVKGVRDVATGLFVLILIAAGATHLLGWMMLAATTIPLGDAVIVLRNGGTRAVALGVHGGTAAVMLLTTALLFAA
;
A
#
# COMPACT_ATOMS: atom_id res chain seq x y z
N MET A 1 11.61 19.60 -12.37
CA MET A 1 11.58 19.52 -10.89
C MET A 1 10.40 18.68 -10.39
N ILE A 2 9.16 19.01 -10.80
CA ILE A 2 7.94 18.26 -10.43
C ILE A 2 8.02 16.78 -10.82
N THR A 3 8.45 16.46 -12.05
CA THR A 3 8.61 15.08 -12.54
C THR A 3 9.51 14.23 -11.65
N ALA A 4 10.66 14.77 -11.22
CA ALA A 4 11.59 14.06 -10.34
C ALA A 4 10.98 13.80 -8.96
N ILE A 5 10.32 14.81 -8.36
CA ILE A 5 9.63 14.66 -7.07
C ILE A 5 8.54 13.59 -7.15
N ALA A 6 7.72 13.62 -8.22
CA ALA A 6 6.64 12.69 -8.43
C ALA A 6 7.13 11.23 -8.53
N HIS A 7 8.20 10.99 -9.29
CA HIS A 7 8.80 9.66 -9.42
C HIS A 7 9.47 9.18 -8.13
N VAL A 8 10.14 10.08 -7.40
CA VAL A 8 10.75 9.73 -6.10
C VAL A 8 9.66 9.33 -5.11
N LEU A 9 8.56 10.10 -5.00
CA LEU A 9 7.45 9.75 -4.12
C LEU A 9 6.81 8.41 -4.51
N ALA A 10 6.54 8.19 -5.80
CA ALA A 10 6.02 6.91 -6.28
C ALA A 10 6.98 5.75 -5.98
N GLY A 11 8.28 5.93 -6.16
CA GLY A 11 9.30 4.94 -5.84
C GLY A 11 9.38 4.63 -4.34
N LEU A 12 9.30 5.65 -3.48
CA LEU A 12 9.27 5.45 -2.03
C LEU A 12 8.02 4.69 -1.59
N LEU A 13 6.85 5.02 -2.14
CA LEU A 13 5.60 4.29 -1.89
C LEU A 13 5.70 2.83 -2.35
N ALA A 14 6.30 2.57 -3.51
CA ALA A 14 6.52 1.23 -4.04
C ALA A 14 7.44 0.39 -3.15
N VAL A 15 8.57 0.95 -2.71
CA VAL A 15 9.50 0.28 -1.79
C VAL A 15 8.84 0.03 -0.44
N ALA A 16 8.07 1.00 0.08
CA ALA A 16 7.36 0.86 1.34
C ALA A 16 6.32 -0.28 1.30
N ILE A 17 5.51 -0.37 0.24
CA ILE A 17 4.50 -1.45 0.13
C ILE A 17 5.14 -2.81 -0.08
N ILE A 18 6.27 -2.90 -0.79
CA ILE A 18 7.07 -4.14 -0.89
C ILE A 18 7.57 -4.56 0.49
N ALA A 19 8.12 -3.63 1.28
CA ALA A 19 8.61 -3.92 2.62
C ALA A 19 7.48 -4.41 3.54
N ILE A 20 6.29 -3.80 3.45
CA ILE A 20 5.09 -4.26 4.17
C ILE A 20 4.69 -5.67 3.71
N GLY A 21 4.67 -5.92 2.39
CA GLY A 21 4.34 -7.22 1.83
C GLY A 21 5.28 -8.32 2.30
N ILE A 22 6.60 -8.07 2.27
CA ILE A 22 7.61 -8.97 2.83
C ILE A 22 7.35 -9.22 4.32
N ARG A 23 7.02 -8.17 5.09
CA ARG A 23 6.71 -8.31 6.53
C ARG A 23 5.50 -9.22 6.76
N PHE A 24 4.49 -9.20 5.91
CA PHE A 24 3.37 -10.15 5.99
C PHE A 24 3.79 -11.61 5.74
N LEU A 25 4.86 -11.85 4.97
CA LEU A 25 5.41 -13.19 4.72
C LEU A 25 6.30 -13.68 5.87
N VAL A 26 7.17 -12.83 6.41
CA VAL A 26 8.19 -13.24 7.39
C VAL A 26 7.80 -12.97 8.84
N ALA A 27 6.92 -12.00 9.10
CA ALA A 27 6.50 -11.58 10.44
C ALA A 27 5.00 -11.22 10.48
N PRO A 28 4.09 -12.15 10.10
CA PRO A 28 2.67 -11.87 9.87
C PRO A 28 1.94 -11.26 11.07
N ARG A 29 2.24 -11.70 12.31
CA ARG A 29 1.63 -11.15 13.54
C ARG A 29 1.94 -9.65 13.70
N VAL A 30 3.17 -9.26 13.40
CA VAL A 30 3.63 -7.89 13.53
C VAL A 30 3.09 -7.02 12.40
N ALA A 31 3.03 -7.57 11.18
CA ALA A 31 2.41 -6.90 10.04
C ALA A 31 0.92 -6.64 10.28
N ALA A 32 0.18 -7.64 10.77
CA ALA A 32 -1.23 -7.52 11.11
C ALA A 32 -1.50 -6.51 12.24
N ALA A 33 -0.61 -6.44 13.24
CA ALA A 33 -0.67 -5.42 14.29
C ALA A 33 -0.61 -4.01 13.69
N GLY A 34 0.34 -3.77 12.77
CA GLY A 34 0.50 -2.49 12.09
C GLY A 34 -0.65 -2.18 11.14
N TYR A 35 -1.25 -3.20 10.53
CA TYR A 35 -2.45 -3.06 9.70
C TYR A 35 -3.67 -2.61 10.50
N GLY A 36 -3.77 -3.03 11.77
CA GLY A 36 -4.85 -2.66 12.68
C GLY A 36 -5.95 -3.70 12.83
N VAL A 37 -5.78 -4.89 12.25
CA VAL A 37 -6.69 -6.05 12.42
C VAL A 37 -5.85 -7.28 12.71
N GLN A 38 -6.02 -7.84 13.91
CA GLN A 38 -5.29 -9.03 14.33
C GLN A 38 -6.01 -10.31 13.89
N PRO A 39 -5.34 -11.23 13.19
CA PRO A 39 -5.91 -12.52 12.85
C PRO A 39 -5.90 -13.45 14.07
N ASP A 40 -6.94 -14.27 14.19
CA ASP A 40 -6.88 -15.45 15.03
C ASP A 40 -6.07 -16.54 14.33
N LEU A 41 -4.80 -16.67 14.73
CA LEU A 41 -3.88 -17.64 14.14
C LEU A 41 -4.10 -19.09 14.61
N SER A 42 -5.09 -19.33 15.49
CA SER A 42 -5.55 -20.70 15.77
C SER A 42 -6.44 -21.24 14.64
N GLN A 43 -7.01 -20.37 13.81
CA GLN A 43 -7.83 -20.77 12.67
C GLN A 43 -6.95 -21.36 11.56
N PRO A 44 -7.31 -22.54 11.03
CA PRO A 44 -6.67 -23.07 9.84
C PRO A 44 -6.82 -22.04 8.71
N TYR A 45 -5.75 -21.76 7.99
CA TYR A 45 -5.66 -20.80 6.87
C TYR A 45 -5.47 -19.32 7.20
N ALA A 46 -5.53 -18.87 8.46
CA ALA A 46 -5.30 -17.45 8.78
C ALA A 46 -3.92 -16.96 8.25
N GLY A 47 -2.87 -17.76 8.45
CA GLY A 47 -1.54 -17.46 7.89
C GLY A 47 -1.46 -17.48 6.37
N ALA A 48 -2.27 -18.31 5.69
CA ALA A 48 -2.30 -18.38 4.24
C ALA A 48 -2.88 -17.10 3.63
N TYR A 49 -3.96 -16.56 4.20
CA TYR A 49 -4.54 -15.30 3.74
C TYR A 49 -3.62 -14.09 4.00
N LEU A 50 -2.87 -14.09 5.10
CA LEU A 50 -1.82 -13.08 5.34
C LEU A 50 -0.70 -13.18 4.30
N SER A 51 -0.34 -14.40 3.91
CA SER A 51 0.65 -14.61 2.85
C SER A 51 0.15 -14.13 1.49
N VAL A 52 -1.13 -14.39 1.16
CA VAL A 52 -1.78 -13.85 -0.05
C VAL A 52 -1.73 -12.33 -0.07
N LYS A 53 -2.03 -11.68 1.06
CA LYS A 53 -1.87 -10.21 1.18
C LYS A 53 -0.41 -9.80 0.94
N GLY A 54 0.54 -10.45 1.60
CA GLY A 54 1.96 -10.14 1.46
C GLY A 54 2.44 -10.20 0.01
N VAL A 55 2.09 -11.26 -0.72
CA VAL A 55 2.43 -11.41 -2.15
C VAL A 55 1.81 -10.31 -3.00
N ARG A 56 0.55 -9.94 -2.74
CA ARG A 56 -0.15 -8.88 -3.48
C ARG A 56 0.49 -7.52 -3.24
N ASP A 57 0.87 -7.21 -2.00
CA ASP A 57 1.54 -5.96 -1.64
C ASP A 57 2.93 -5.86 -2.31
N VAL A 58 3.68 -6.97 -2.40
CA VAL A 58 4.94 -7.00 -3.17
C VAL A 58 4.67 -6.79 -4.66
N ALA A 59 3.71 -7.49 -5.25
CA ALA A 59 3.40 -7.40 -6.67
C ALA A 59 2.97 -5.98 -7.08
N THR A 60 2.12 -5.32 -6.30
CA THR A 60 1.67 -3.95 -6.61
C THR A 60 2.82 -2.94 -6.56
N GLY A 61 3.75 -3.07 -5.61
CA GLY A 61 4.96 -2.24 -5.60
C GLY A 61 5.87 -2.52 -6.81
N LEU A 62 6.03 -3.78 -7.22
CA LEU A 62 6.80 -4.13 -8.43
C LEU A 62 6.20 -3.52 -9.69
N PHE A 63 4.87 -3.51 -9.83
CA PHE A 63 4.21 -2.86 -10.97
C PHE A 63 4.55 -1.37 -11.05
N VAL A 64 4.59 -0.67 -9.91
CA VAL A 64 4.98 0.74 -9.85
C VAL A 64 6.44 0.92 -10.26
N LEU A 65 7.36 0.10 -9.74
CA LEU A 65 8.79 0.17 -10.10
C LEU A 65 9.04 -0.10 -11.59
N ILE A 66 8.30 -1.04 -12.19
CA ILE A 66 8.36 -1.31 -13.63
C ILE A 66 7.93 -0.09 -14.44
N LEU A 67 6.83 0.58 -14.05
CA LEU A 67 6.36 1.78 -14.76
C LEU A 67 7.32 2.96 -14.62
N ILE A 68 7.97 3.10 -13.46
CA ILE A 68 9.06 4.08 -13.26
C ILE A 68 10.24 3.76 -14.19
N ALA A 69 10.69 2.50 -14.22
CA ALA A 69 11.81 2.08 -15.08
C ALA A 69 11.50 2.24 -16.57
N ALA A 70 10.23 2.07 -16.97
CA ALA A 70 9.76 2.29 -18.32
C ALA A 70 9.59 3.78 -18.69
N GLY A 71 9.71 4.71 -17.73
CA GLY A 71 9.46 6.14 -17.97
C GLY A 71 8.01 6.47 -18.33
N ALA A 72 7.06 5.60 -17.97
CA ALA A 72 5.66 5.71 -18.37
C ALA A 72 4.85 6.62 -17.44
N THR A 73 5.28 7.88 -17.24
CA THR A 73 4.79 8.81 -16.21
C THR A 73 3.26 8.91 -16.13
N HIS A 74 2.59 9.09 -17.27
CA HIS A 74 1.14 9.26 -17.29
C HIS A 74 0.40 7.96 -16.90
N LEU A 75 0.91 6.80 -17.34
CA LEU A 75 0.36 5.50 -16.94
C LEU A 75 0.66 5.20 -15.46
N LEU A 76 1.83 5.60 -14.97
CA LEU A 76 2.17 5.55 -13.55
C LEU A 76 1.19 6.38 -12.71
N GLY A 77 0.79 7.57 -13.17
CA GLY A 77 -0.26 8.37 -12.53
C GLY A 77 -1.58 7.61 -12.39
N TRP A 78 -2.07 7.02 -13.47
CA TRP A 78 -3.30 6.20 -13.43
C TRP A 78 -3.16 4.96 -12.53
N MET A 79 -2.00 4.30 -12.55
CA MET A 79 -1.72 3.16 -11.69
C MET A 79 -1.73 3.56 -10.21
N MET A 80 -1.12 4.69 -9.85
CA MET A 80 -1.13 5.21 -8.47
C MET A 80 -2.55 5.60 -8.03
N LEU A 81 -3.35 6.21 -8.91
CA LEU A 81 -4.74 6.54 -8.63
C LEU A 81 -5.56 5.27 -8.35
N ALA A 82 -5.45 4.26 -9.22
CA ALA A 82 -6.12 2.98 -9.02
C ALA A 82 -5.65 2.29 -7.74
N ALA A 83 -4.34 2.23 -7.48
CA ALA A 83 -3.78 1.61 -6.29
C ALA A 83 -4.21 2.32 -4.99
N THR A 84 -4.58 3.60 -5.04
CA THR A 84 -5.09 4.36 -3.88
C THR A 84 -6.37 3.72 -3.30
N THR A 85 -7.13 2.95 -4.09
CA THR A 85 -8.29 2.22 -3.55
C THR A 85 -7.92 1.20 -2.49
N ILE A 86 -6.67 0.71 -2.48
CA ILE A 86 -6.16 -0.25 -1.49
C ILE A 86 -6.16 0.36 -0.08
N PRO A 87 -5.41 1.45 0.22
CA PRO A 87 -5.43 2.04 1.55
C PRO A 87 -6.81 2.61 1.92
N LEU A 88 -7.61 3.09 0.97
CA LEU A 88 -9.00 3.48 1.27
C LEU A 88 -9.84 2.28 1.73
N GLY A 89 -9.74 1.15 1.04
CA GLY A 89 -10.37 -0.10 1.45
C GLY A 89 -9.86 -0.60 2.79
N ASP A 90 -8.55 -0.52 3.03
CA ASP A 90 -7.93 -0.93 4.28
C ASP A 90 -8.41 -0.08 5.47
N ALA A 91 -8.55 1.23 5.29
CA ALA A 91 -9.14 2.10 6.31
C ALA A 91 -10.56 1.65 6.68
N VAL A 92 -11.38 1.31 5.69
CA VAL A 92 -12.75 0.80 5.89
C VAL A 92 -12.73 -0.56 6.59
N ILE A 93 -11.82 -1.47 6.20
CA ILE A 93 -11.67 -2.79 6.83
C ILE A 93 -11.31 -2.62 8.30
N VAL A 94 -10.33 -1.78 8.63
CA VAL A 94 -9.93 -1.51 10.03
C VAL A 94 -11.11 -1.00 10.85
N LEU A 95 -11.84 0.00 10.35
CA LEU A 95 -12.98 0.58 11.05
C LEU A 95 -14.13 -0.43 11.27
N ARG A 96 -14.35 -1.33 10.32
CA ARG A 96 -15.42 -2.35 10.41
C ARG A 96 -15.07 -3.54 11.30
N ASN A 97 -13.78 -3.78 11.58
CA ASN A 97 -13.31 -4.96 12.30
C ASN A 97 -12.68 -4.61 13.65
N GLY A 98 -13.13 -3.53 14.29
CA GLY A 98 -12.73 -3.17 15.67
C GLY A 98 -11.35 -2.54 15.80
N GLY A 99 -10.70 -2.20 14.68
CA GLY A 99 -9.44 -1.46 14.69
C GLY A 99 -9.63 0.01 15.05
N THR A 100 -8.55 0.67 15.49
CA THR A 100 -8.64 2.05 15.99
C THR A 100 -8.77 3.07 14.86
N ARG A 101 -9.49 4.17 15.11
CA ARG A 101 -9.56 5.31 14.18
C ARG A 101 -8.19 5.92 13.89
N ALA A 102 -7.28 5.88 14.87
CA ALA A 102 -5.92 6.36 14.72
C ALA A 102 -5.15 5.58 13.65
N VAL A 103 -5.26 4.25 13.63
CA VAL A 103 -4.65 3.42 12.58
C VAL A 103 -5.37 3.63 11.24
N ALA A 104 -6.70 3.58 11.25
CA ALA A 104 -7.49 3.74 10.02
C ALA A 104 -7.24 5.08 9.30
N LEU A 105 -7.24 6.19 10.03
CA LEU A 105 -7.06 7.51 9.44
C LEU A 105 -5.59 7.90 9.31
N GLY A 106 -4.76 7.57 10.30
CA GLY A 106 -3.35 7.95 10.32
C GLY A 106 -2.50 7.13 9.34
N VAL A 107 -2.60 5.80 9.40
CA VAL A 107 -1.82 4.91 8.54
C VAL A 107 -2.46 4.84 7.16
N HIS A 108 -3.70 4.35 7.08
CA HIS A 108 -4.34 4.07 5.80
C HIS A 108 -4.83 5.35 5.11
N GLY A 109 -5.58 6.20 5.82
CA GLY A 109 -6.01 7.50 5.31
C GLY A 109 -4.84 8.42 4.92
N GLY A 110 -3.80 8.48 5.76
CA GLY A 110 -2.56 9.21 5.46
C GLY A 110 -1.85 8.69 4.22
N THR A 111 -1.71 7.36 4.08
CA THR A 111 -1.13 6.75 2.88
C THR A 111 -1.95 7.09 1.64
N ALA A 112 -3.29 6.98 1.70
CA ALA A 112 -4.17 7.35 0.60
C ALA A 112 -4.00 8.83 0.19
N ALA A 113 -3.90 9.74 1.17
CA ALA A 113 -3.67 11.16 0.88
C ALA A 113 -2.34 11.40 0.17
N VAL A 114 -1.26 10.75 0.61
CA VAL A 114 0.07 10.84 -0.03
C VAL A 114 0.03 10.24 -1.45
N MET A 115 -0.69 9.14 -1.66
CA MET A 115 -0.85 8.54 -2.98
C MET A 115 -1.66 9.44 -3.93
N LEU A 116 -2.72 10.10 -3.46
CA LEU A 116 -3.47 11.09 -4.25
C LEU A 116 -2.62 12.30 -4.60
N LEU A 117 -1.84 12.81 -3.65
CA LEU A 117 -0.89 13.89 -3.92
C LEU A 117 0.14 13.46 -4.97
N THR A 118 0.72 12.27 -4.82
CA THR A 118 1.69 11.71 -5.79
C THR A 118 1.07 11.58 -7.18
N THR A 119 -0.17 11.10 -7.24
CA THR A 119 -0.96 10.99 -8.48
C THR A 119 -1.14 12.35 -9.14
N ALA A 120 -1.57 13.37 -8.38
CA ALA A 120 -1.75 14.72 -8.91
C ALA A 120 -0.42 15.30 -9.45
N LEU A 121 0.68 15.07 -8.74
CA LEU A 121 2.01 15.49 -9.20
C LEU A 121 2.45 14.76 -10.47
N LEU A 122 2.13 13.47 -10.62
CA LEU A 122 2.43 12.68 -11.83
C LEU A 122 1.65 13.16 -13.05
N PHE A 123 0.39 13.61 -12.87
CA PHE A 123 -0.38 14.22 -13.97
C PHE A 123 0.05 15.65 -14.31
N ALA A 124 0.67 16.36 -13.37
CA ALA A 124 1.23 17.70 -13.58
C ALA A 124 2.68 17.69 -14.09
N ALA A 125 3.28 16.51 -14.26
CA ALA A 125 4.71 16.31 -14.53
C ALA A 125 5.07 16.20 -16.01
#